data_AF-A0A8T6UAW3-F1
#
_entry.id   AF-A0A8T6UAW3-F1
#
_cell.length_a   1.000
_cell.length_b   1.000
_cell.length_c   1.000
_cell.angle_alpha   90.00
_cell.angle_beta   90.00
_cell.angle_gamma   90.00
#
_symmetry.space_group_name_H-M   'P 1'
#
loop_
_entity.id
_entity.type
_entity.pdbx_description
1 polymer ?
#
loop_
_entity_poly.entity_id
_entity_poly.type
_entity_poly.pdbx_seq_one_letter_code
_entity_poly.pdbx_strand_id
1 'polypeptide(L)'
;MEEKDVKDVCAIFLGHSIGEGNEEIDPKKMMRVLRKDQKFALTATLNLKNLAEKPEVLERWLKGNDVATVTDRIKTLLQGLPAVDKKWDKPWWNTAVETPIIE
;
A
#
# COMPACT_ATOMS: atom_id res chain seq x y z
N MET A 1 -0.83 6.90 6.85
CA MET A 1 -0.93 5.50 7.27
C MET A 1 -0.09 5.38 8.52
N GLU A 2 -0.61 4.82 9.59
CA GLU A 2 0.13 4.71 10.84
C GLU A 2 1.07 3.50 10.79
N GLU A 3 2.08 3.45 11.67
CA GLU A 3 3.00 2.30 11.73
C GLU A 3 2.25 0.97 11.89
N LYS A 4 1.19 0.97 12.69
CA LYS A 4 0.34 -0.19 12.94
C LYS A 4 -0.32 -0.68 11.65
N ASP A 5 -0.82 0.22 10.80
CA ASP A 5 -1.41 -0.14 9.52
C ASP A 5 -0.38 -0.81 8.59
N VAL A 6 0.88 -0.34 8.61
CA VAL A 6 1.93 -0.95 7.79
C VAL A 6 2.26 -2.36 8.27
N LYS A 7 2.29 -2.58 9.58
CA LYS A 7 2.46 -3.93 10.15
C LYS A 7 1.31 -4.86 9.78
N ASP A 8 0.07 -4.37 9.80
CA ASP A 8 -1.11 -5.14 9.38
C ASP A 8 -1.00 -5.50 7.89
N VAL A 9 -0.59 -4.57 7.03
CA VAL A 9 -0.31 -4.84 5.60
C VAL A 9 0.78 -5.90 5.46
N CYS A 10 1.91 -5.78 6.16
CA CYS A 10 2.98 -6.78 6.13
C CYS A 10 2.45 -8.18 6.51
N ALA A 11 1.68 -8.28 7.60
CA ALA A 11 1.14 -9.55 8.07
C ALA A 11 0.18 -10.18 7.05
N ILE A 12 -0.75 -9.39 6.51
CA ILE A 12 -1.72 -9.85 5.52
C ILE A 12 -1.02 -10.30 4.23
N PHE A 13 -0.12 -9.48 3.69
CA PHE A 13 0.56 -9.78 2.43
C PHE A 13 1.63 -10.86 2.55
N LEU A 14 2.11 -11.16 3.75
CA LEU A 14 3.00 -12.30 3.98
C LEU A 14 2.18 -13.60 4.13
N GLY A 15 1.08 -13.55 4.89
CA GLY A 15 0.22 -14.69 5.17
C GLY A 15 -0.65 -15.17 4.01
N HIS A 16 -0.99 -14.28 3.06
CA HIS A 16 -1.96 -14.57 2.01
C HIS A 16 -1.41 -14.26 0.60
N SER A 17 -1.65 -15.17 -0.36
CA SER A 17 -1.39 -14.97 -1.78
C SER A 17 -2.43 -14.06 -2.43
N ILE A 18 -2.11 -13.54 -3.63
CA ILE A 18 -3.08 -12.84 -4.48
C ILE A 18 -3.85 -13.87 -5.30
N GLY A 19 -5.18 -13.85 -5.24
CA GLY A 19 -6.03 -14.76 -5.99
C GLY A 19 -7.49 -14.77 -5.52
N GLU A 20 -8.31 -15.65 -6.06
CA GLU A 20 -9.77 -15.72 -5.81
C GLU A 20 -10.16 -16.86 -4.86
N GLY A 21 -9.19 -17.62 -4.37
CA GLY A 21 -9.36 -18.74 -3.45
C GLY A 21 -9.77 -18.33 -2.04
N ASN A 22 -10.09 -19.35 -1.23
CA ASN A 22 -10.29 -19.16 0.20
C ASN A 22 -8.97 -18.73 0.85
N GLU A 23 -9.03 -17.71 1.70
CA GLU A 23 -7.85 -17.12 2.35
C GLU A 23 -6.85 -16.43 1.39
N GLU A 24 -7.29 -16.03 0.19
CA GLU A 24 -6.50 -15.20 -0.71
C GLU A 24 -6.96 -13.74 -0.72
N ILE A 25 -6.05 -12.84 -1.06
CA ILE A 25 -6.35 -11.42 -1.29
C ILE A 25 -6.94 -11.29 -2.69
N ASP A 26 -8.26 -11.14 -2.76
CA ASP A 26 -9.04 -11.10 -4.01
C ASP A 26 -9.07 -9.69 -4.65
N PRO A 27 -8.35 -9.47 -5.77
CA PRO A 27 -8.30 -8.17 -6.42
C PRO A 27 -9.66 -7.76 -7.00
N LYS A 28 -10.47 -8.72 -7.47
CA LYS A 28 -11.79 -8.43 -8.05
C LYS A 28 -12.78 -7.99 -6.98
N LYS A 29 -12.74 -8.57 -5.78
CA LYS A 29 -13.52 -8.09 -4.63
C LYS A 29 -13.06 -6.70 -4.22
N MET A 30 -11.76 -6.47 -4.05
CA MET A 30 -11.23 -5.15 -3.70
C MET A 30 -11.61 -4.09 -4.74
N MET A 31 -11.46 -4.36 -6.03
CA MET A 31 -11.87 -3.46 -7.11
C MET A 31 -13.34 -3.07 -6.99
N ARG A 32 -14.25 -4.04 -6.77
CA ARG A 32 -15.69 -3.79 -6.63
C ARG A 32 -16.02 -2.90 -5.42
N VAL A 33 -15.29 -3.04 -4.31
CA VAL A 33 -15.46 -2.19 -3.12
C VAL A 33 -14.94 -0.79 -3.39
N LEU A 34 -13.71 -0.66 -3.90
CA LEU A 34 -13.08 0.63 -4.14
C LEU A 34 -13.80 1.46 -5.20
N ARG A 35 -14.43 0.84 -6.20
CA ARG A 35 -15.26 1.57 -7.19
C ARG A 35 -16.44 2.33 -6.58
N LYS A 36 -16.91 1.94 -5.39
CA LYS A 36 -18.04 2.59 -4.71
C LYS A 36 -17.64 3.89 -4.00
N ASP A 37 -16.36 4.07 -3.71
CA ASP A 37 -15.85 5.25 -3.00
C ASP A 37 -14.50 5.68 -3.59
N GLN A 38 -14.54 6.75 -4.39
CA GLN A 38 -13.35 7.28 -5.06
C GLN A 38 -12.29 7.82 -4.09
N LYS A 39 -12.70 8.37 -2.94
CA LYS A 39 -11.74 8.85 -1.94
C LYS A 39 -11.03 7.66 -1.30
N PHE A 40 -11.78 6.62 -0.97
CA PHE A 40 -11.19 5.40 -0.43
C PHE A 40 -10.27 4.71 -1.44
N ALA A 41 -10.70 4.62 -2.72
CA ALA A 41 -9.86 4.11 -3.81
C ALA A 41 -8.54 4.88 -3.93
N LEU A 42 -8.60 6.21 -3.93
CA LEU A 42 -7.43 7.07 -3.95
C LEU A 42 -6.49 6.78 -2.78
N THR A 43 -7.00 6.80 -1.54
CA THR A 43 -6.19 6.60 -0.34
C THR A 43 -5.58 5.20 -0.28
N ALA A 44 -6.36 4.14 -0.56
CA ALA A 44 -5.88 2.77 -0.53
C ALA A 44 -4.79 2.53 -1.59
N THR A 45 -5.03 2.95 -2.84
CA THR A 45 -4.07 2.79 -3.94
C THR A 45 -2.78 3.56 -3.66
N LEU A 46 -2.87 4.80 -3.19
CA LEU A 46 -1.69 5.60 -2.88
C LEU A 46 -0.87 5.03 -1.72
N ASN A 47 -1.53 4.56 -0.65
CA ASN A 47 -0.84 3.95 0.48
C ASN A 47 -0.08 2.68 0.08
N LEU A 48 -0.72 1.80 -0.71
CA LEU A 48 -0.09 0.58 -1.21
C LEU A 48 1.05 0.88 -2.19
N LYS A 49 0.84 1.81 -3.14
CA LYS A 49 1.87 2.23 -4.09
C LYS A 49 3.10 2.78 -3.37
N ASN A 50 2.87 3.61 -2.36
CA ASN A 50 3.90 4.17 -1.50
C ASN A 50 4.76 3.09 -0.82
N LEU A 51 4.16 2.00 -0.33
CA LEU A 51 4.92 0.87 0.25
C LEU A 51 5.68 0.07 -0.82
N ALA A 52 5.09 -0.12 -2.00
CA ALA A 52 5.73 -0.84 -3.11
C ALA A 52 6.90 -0.08 -3.76
N GLU A 53 6.85 1.25 -3.75
CA GLU A 53 7.90 2.13 -4.27
C GLU A 53 9.03 2.37 -3.26
N LYS A 54 8.77 2.14 -1.96
CA LYS A 54 9.73 2.32 -0.86
C LYS A 54 9.82 1.08 0.04
N PRO A 55 10.28 -0.06 -0.51
CA PRO A 55 10.36 -1.32 0.23
C PRO A 55 11.28 -1.24 1.46
N GLU A 56 12.22 -0.29 1.52
CA GLU A 56 13.10 -0.06 2.67
C GLU A 56 12.33 0.26 3.97
N VAL A 57 11.11 0.78 3.87
CA VAL A 57 10.25 1.01 5.04
C VAL A 57 9.84 -0.31 5.69
N LEU A 58 9.67 -1.37 4.88
CA LEU A 58 9.24 -2.69 5.33
C LEU A 58 10.35 -3.47 6.03
N GLU A 59 11.62 -3.16 5.74
CA GLU A 59 12.81 -3.79 6.34
C GLU A 59 12.88 -3.60 7.86
N ARG A 60 12.12 -2.63 8.41
CA ARG A 60 11.97 -2.45 9.85
C ARG A 60 11.28 -3.64 10.54
N TRP A 61 10.47 -4.40 9.82
CA TRP A 61 9.64 -5.47 10.38
C TRP A 61 9.77 -6.81 9.64
N LEU A 62 10.17 -6.79 8.37
CA LEU A 62 10.35 -7.96 7.53
C LEU A 62 11.84 -8.27 7.35
N LYS A 63 12.18 -9.55 7.13
CA LYS A 63 13.58 -10.00 6.95
C LYS A 63 13.74 -10.84 5.69
N GLY A 64 14.94 -10.82 5.12
CA GLY A 64 15.28 -11.66 3.98
C GLY A 64 14.33 -11.45 2.79
N ASN A 65 13.78 -12.54 2.27
CA ASN A 65 12.93 -12.52 1.07
C ASN A 65 11.49 -12.04 1.34
N ASP A 66 11.12 -11.79 2.59
CA ASP A 66 9.76 -11.35 2.95
C ASP A 66 9.46 -9.96 2.38
N VAL A 67 10.45 -9.06 2.36
CA VAL A 67 10.29 -7.71 1.78
C VAL A 67 9.96 -7.80 0.29
N ALA A 68 10.68 -8.64 -0.45
CA ALA A 68 10.42 -8.87 -1.87
C ALA A 68 9.03 -9.50 -2.09
N THR A 69 8.68 -10.50 -1.28
CA THR A 69 7.38 -11.19 -1.35
C THR A 69 6.21 -10.22 -1.14
N VAL A 70 6.25 -9.42 -0.08
CA VAL A 70 5.21 -8.42 0.22
C VAL A 70 5.16 -7.36 -0.88
N THR A 71 6.31 -6.84 -1.32
CA THR A 71 6.39 -5.82 -2.38
C THR A 71 5.80 -6.32 -3.70
N ASP A 72 6.12 -7.54 -4.12
CA ASP A 72 5.63 -8.11 -5.37
C ASP A 72 4.13 -8.40 -5.33
N ARG A 73 3.63 -8.87 -4.18
CA ARG A 73 2.18 -9.07 -3.98
C ARG A 73 1.42 -7.74 -3.97
N ILE A 74 1.97 -6.69 -3.34
CA ILE A 74 1.38 -5.34 -3.40
C ILE A 74 1.34 -4.84 -4.84
N LYS A 75 2.44 -4.97 -5.60
CA LYS A 75 2.49 -4.57 -7.03
C LYS A 75 1.47 -5.35 -7.87
N THR A 76 1.35 -6.66 -7.62
CA THR A 76 0.37 -7.51 -8.30
C THR A 76 -1.06 -7.06 -7.99
N LEU A 77 -1.38 -6.79 -6.72
CA LEU A 77 -2.70 -6.30 -6.34
C LEU A 77 -3.01 -4.94 -7.01
N LEU A 78 -2.06 -4.01 -7.02
CA LEU A 78 -2.21 -2.68 -7.60
C LEU A 78 -2.60 -2.72 -9.09
N GLN A 79 -2.15 -3.72 -9.86
CA GLN A 79 -2.56 -3.93 -11.25
C GLN A 79 -4.05 -4.24 -11.40
N GLY A 80 -4.67 -4.80 -10.35
CA GLY A 80 -6.09 -5.15 -10.31
C GLY A 80 -6.99 -4.09 -9.68
N LEU A 81 -6.44 -2.98 -9.14
CA LEU A 81 -7.23 -1.92 -8.53
C LEU A 81 -7.70 -0.88 -9.56
N PRO A 82 -8.73 -0.07 -9.25
CA PRO A 82 -9.15 1.02 -10.13
C PRO A 82 -7.99 1.99 -10.39
N ALA A 83 -7.85 2.45 -11.64
CA ALA A 83 -6.87 3.49 -11.97
C ALA A 83 -7.19 4.78 -11.22
N VAL A 84 -6.18 5.36 -10.58
CA VAL A 84 -6.28 6.61 -9.84
C VAL A 84 -5.34 7.63 -10.47
N ASP A 85 -5.90 8.67 -11.07
CA ASP A 85 -5.15 9.73 -11.73
C ASP A 85 -4.78 10.86 -10.74
N LYS A 86 -3.99 10.49 -9.73
CA LYS A 86 -3.42 11.46 -8.78
C LYS A 86 -2.02 11.04 -8.37
N LYS A 87 -1.05 11.93 -8.59
CA LYS A 87 0.31 11.79 -8.09
C LYS A 87 0.35 12.29 -6.65
N TRP A 88 0.77 11.43 -5.73
CA TRP A 88 0.99 11.80 -4.33
C TRP A 88 2.43 12.28 -4.17
N ASP A 89 2.59 13.48 -3.65
CA ASP A 89 3.85 14.22 -3.56
C ASP A 89 4.44 14.26 -2.15
N LYS A 90 3.62 14.02 -1.11
CA LYS A 90 4.03 14.08 0.30
C LYS A 90 3.68 12.81 1.06
N PRO A 91 4.53 11.77 1.05
CA PRO A 91 4.24 10.54 1.76
C PRO A 91 3.90 10.76 3.23
N TRP A 92 3.05 9.93 3.82
CA TRP A 92 2.64 10.09 5.23
C TRP A 92 3.81 9.93 6.23
N TRP A 93 4.92 9.29 5.83
CA TRP A 93 6.15 9.22 6.63
C TRP A 93 7.06 10.45 6.43
N ASN A 94 6.73 11.32 5.47
CA ASN A 94 7.42 12.59 5.31
C ASN A 94 6.85 13.56 6.35
N THR A 95 7.42 13.51 7.56
CA THR A 95 7.10 14.41 8.66
C THR A 95 7.80 15.77 8.54
N ALA A 96 8.47 16.05 7.41
CA ALA A 96 9.08 17.35 7.17
C ALA A 96 7.97 18.41 7.07
N VAL A 97 7.76 19.11 8.18
CA VAL A 97 7.04 20.39 8.19
C VAL A 97 7.90 21.37 7.39
N GLU A 98 7.33 21.93 6.32
CA GLU A 98 7.92 23.08 5.64
C GLU A 98 8.02 24.19 6.69
N THR A 99 9.23 24.44 7.20
CA THR A 99 9.47 25.55 8.12
C THR A 99 9.23 26.84 7.34
N PRO A 100 8.26 27.69 7.74
CA PRO A 100 8.05 28.95 7.06
C PRO A 100 9.32 29.79 7.17
N ILE A 101 9.81 30.27 6.02
CA ILE A 101 10.85 31.29 5.97
C ILE A 101 10.17 32.58 6.43
N ILE A 102 10.52 33.06 7.62
CA ILE A 102 10.08 34.36 8.11
C ILE A 102 11.00 35.39 7.44
N GLU A 103 10.44 36.21 6.55
CA GLU A 103 11.09 37.42 6.03
C GLU A 103 11.02 38.57 7.06
#